data_AF-A0A2U3P224-F1
#
_entry.id   AF-A0A2U3P224-F1
#
_cell.length_a   1.000
_cell.length_b   1.000
_cell.length_c   1.000
_cell.angle_alpha   90.00
_cell.angle_beta   90.00
_cell.angle_gamma   90.00
#
_symmetry.space_group_name_H-M   'P 1'
#
loop_
_entity.id
_entity.type
_entity.pdbx_description
1 polymer ?
#
loop_
_entity_poly.entity_id
_entity_poly.type
_entity_poly.pdbx_seq_one_letter_code
_entity_poly.pdbx_strand_id
1 'polypeptide(L)'
;MPLVAVVVVSVGAVAMWKVHQFSDPPPVVTVNEPAAPPEFSIKRIDYEVFGSAGSGGMLVWVDYNGHPHQVDLTAMPWSHHEETTLTVVSGSISAQVHGGQVGCRLRVNGVVRAEQTDDHQDAHVFCLVKSA
;
A
#
# COMPACT_ATOMS: atom_id res chain seq x y z
N MET A 1 -75.98 -34.25 7.64
CA MET A 1 -75.45 -33.47 6.49
C MET A 1 -74.80 -32.14 6.88
N PRO A 2 -75.40 -31.23 7.68
CA PRO A 2 -74.76 -29.93 7.96
C PRO A 2 -73.48 -30.05 8.78
N LEU A 3 -73.41 -30.98 9.73
CA LEU A 3 -72.23 -31.21 10.57
C LEU A 3 -70.99 -31.65 9.76
N VAL A 4 -71.19 -32.52 8.77
CA VAL A 4 -70.10 -33.00 7.90
C VAL A 4 -69.53 -31.85 7.07
N ALA A 5 -70.41 -30.98 6.54
CA ALA A 5 -69.98 -29.80 5.79
C ALA A 5 -69.13 -28.85 6.65
N VAL A 6 -69.54 -28.60 7.90
CA VAL A 6 -68.77 -27.75 8.83
C VAL A 6 -67.39 -28.32 9.12
N VAL A 7 -67.28 -29.64 9.32
CA VAL A 7 -65.99 -30.31 9.58
C VAL A 7 -65.06 -30.22 8.36
N VAL A 8 -65.57 -30.46 7.16
CA VAL A 8 -64.74 -30.39 5.94
C VAL A 8 -64.23 -28.97 5.69
N VAL A 9 -65.09 -27.96 5.88
CA VAL A 9 -64.70 -26.56 5.68
C VAL A 9 -63.66 -26.11 6.70
N SER A 10 -63.81 -26.48 7.97
CA SER A 10 -62.85 -26.11 9.01
C SER A 10 -61.47 -26.75 8.79
N VAL A 11 -61.43 -28.02 8.42
CA VAL A 11 -60.18 -28.73 8.08
C VAL A 11 -59.52 -28.09 6.86
N GLY A 12 -60.29 -27.76 5.82
CA GLY A 12 -59.78 -27.08 4.63
C GLY A 12 -59.18 -25.71 4.94
N ALA A 13 -59.84 -24.91 5.78
CA ALA A 13 -59.34 -23.59 6.19
C ALA A 13 -58.02 -23.70 6.97
N VAL A 14 -57.93 -24.65 7.90
CA VAL A 14 -56.71 -24.88 8.68
C VAL A 14 -55.56 -25.37 7.80
N ALA A 15 -55.84 -26.27 6.85
CA ALA A 15 -54.85 -26.77 5.90
C ALA A 15 -54.27 -25.62 5.05
N MET A 16 -55.14 -24.76 4.49
CA MET A 16 -54.69 -23.60 3.70
C MET A 16 -53.89 -22.59 4.51
N TRP A 17 -54.30 -22.35 5.77
CA TRP A 17 -53.55 -21.45 6.65
C TRP A 17 -52.13 -21.97 6.92
N LYS A 18 -51.98 -23.28 7.16
CA LYS A 18 -50.67 -23.90 7.35
C LYS A 18 -49.80 -23.85 6.10
N VAL A 19 -50.37 -24.11 4.93
CA VAL A 19 -49.64 -23.99 3.66
C VAL A 19 -49.12 -22.57 3.46
N HIS A 20 -49.92 -21.55 3.78
CA HIS A 20 -49.48 -20.16 3.66
C HIS A 20 -48.30 -19.84 4.59
N GLN A 21 -48.37 -20.27 5.86
CA GLN A 21 -47.27 -20.09 6.82
C GLN A 21 -45.97 -20.78 6.40
N PHE A 22 -46.05 -21.95 5.75
CA PHE A 22 -44.86 -22.65 5.26
C PHE A 22 -44.32 -22.11 3.94
N SER A 23 -45.12 -21.30 3.23
CA SER A 23 -44.74 -20.77 1.91
C SER A 23 -44.06 -19.40 1.98
N ASP A 24 -43.95 -18.79 3.16
CA ASP A 24 -43.20 -17.54 3.33
C ASP A 24 -41.70 -17.82 3.16
N PRO A 25 -41.08 -17.39 2.04
CA PRO A 25 -39.65 -17.55 1.89
C PRO A 25 -38.94 -16.62 2.88
N PRO A 26 -37.77 -17.02 3.42
CA PRO A 26 -36.95 -16.10 4.19
C PRO A 26 -36.61 -14.86 3.34
N PRO A 27 -36.46 -13.68 3.96
CA PRO A 27 -36.06 -12.48 3.23
C PRO A 27 -34.74 -12.73 2.50
N VAL A 28 -34.79 -12.65 1.16
CA VAL A 28 -33.62 -12.75 0.32
C VAL A 28 -32.99 -11.37 0.25
N VAL A 29 -31.73 -11.24 0.67
CA VAL A 29 -30.95 -10.01 0.47
C VAL A 29 -30.72 -9.86 -1.04
N THR A 30 -31.49 -9.00 -1.70
CA THR A 30 -31.43 -8.78 -3.16
C THR A 30 -30.31 -7.84 -3.59
N VAL A 31 -29.55 -7.31 -2.64
CA VAL A 31 -28.49 -6.33 -2.89
C VAL A 31 -27.23 -6.85 -2.21
N ASN A 32 -26.31 -7.41 -2.99
CA ASN A 32 -24.94 -7.54 -2.52
C ASN A 32 -24.44 -6.12 -2.23
N GLU A 33 -23.87 -5.90 -1.05
CA GLU A 33 -23.18 -4.64 -0.78
C GLU A 33 -22.17 -4.38 -1.92
N PRO A 34 -22.03 -3.13 -2.38
CA PRO A 34 -20.99 -2.80 -3.36
C PRO A 34 -19.66 -3.35 -2.86
N ALA A 35 -18.97 -4.10 -3.72
CA ALA A 35 -17.61 -4.54 -3.41
C ALA A 35 -16.81 -3.31 -2.95
N ALA A 36 -16.11 -3.45 -1.82
CA ALA A 36 -15.26 -2.38 -1.31
C ALA A 36 -14.37 -1.86 -2.47
N PRO A 37 -14.19 -0.53 -2.59
CA PRO A 37 -13.28 0.02 -3.57
C PRO A 37 -11.94 -0.71 -3.49
N PRO A 38 -11.26 -0.99 -4.62
CA PRO A 38 -9.94 -1.59 -4.57
C PRO A 38 -9.08 -0.76 -3.62
N GLU A 39 -8.51 -1.41 -2.61
CA GLU A 39 -7.57 -0.77 -1.70
C GLU A 39 -6.36 -0.34 -2.53
N PHE A 40 -6.27 0.95 -2.84
CA PHE A 40 -5.09 1.51 -3.46
C PHE A 40 -3.98 1.48 -2.40
N SER A 41 -3.24 0.39 -2.34
CA SER A 41 -2.08 0.27 -1.47
C SER A 41 -1.07 1.33 -1.90
N ILE A 42 -0.99 2.43 -1.16
CA ILE A 42 0.01 3.45 -1.40
C ILE A 42 1.37 2.84 -1.01
N LYS A 43 2.30 2.83 -1.94
CA LYS A 43 3.70 2.54 -1.68
C LYS A 43 4.43 3.83 -1.37
N ARG A 44 5.29 3.75 -0.38
CA ARG A 44 6.09 4.85 0.15
C ARG A 44 7.56 4.53 0.00
N ILE A 45 8.31 5.40 -0.65
CA ILE A 45 9.77 5.27 -0.80
C ILE A 45 10.45 6.44 -0.08
N ASP A 46 11.35 6.11 0.84
CA ASP A 46 12.16 7.08 1.58
C ASP A 46 13.61 6.98 1.11
N TYR A 47 14.14 8.09 0.62
CA TYR A 47 15.54 8.26 0.25
C TYR A 47 16.26 9.00 1.38
N GLU A 48 17.35 8.44 1.89
CA GLU A 48 18.13 9.04 2.97
C GLU A 48 19.62 9.02 2.62
N VAL A 49 20.32 10.11 2.92
CA VAL A 49 21.79 10.20 2.88
C VAL A 49 22.29 10.83 4.18
N PHE A 50 23.26 10.20 4.82
CA PHE A 50 23.75 10.55 6.15
C PHE A 50 25.27 10.47 6.24
N GLY A 51 25.86 11.14 7.23
CA GLY A 51 27.31 11.17 7.44
C GLY A 51 27.85 12.59 7.66
N SER A 52 29.11 12.82 7.29
CA SER A 52 29.77 14.13 7.34
C SER A 52 30.02 14.69 5.93
N ALA A 53 29.52 15.89 5.65
CA ALA A 53 29.57 16.48 4.31
C ALA A 53 30.97 16.96 3.92
N GLY A 54 31.92 16.99 4.85
CA GLY A 54 33.29 17.41 4.55
C GLY A 54 33.35 18.83 4.00
N SER A 55 33.92 18.94 2.80
CA SER A 55 33.97 20.17 2.00
C SER A 55 32.77 20.36 1.05
N GLY A 56 31.81 19.42 1.09
CA GLY A 56 30.63 19.36 0.23
C GLY A 56 30.59 18.07 -0.60
N GLY A 57 29.51 17.89 -1.33
CA GLY A 57 29.30 16.72 -2.18
C GLY A 57 28.22 16.91 -3.23
N MET A 58 27.99 15.86 -4.01
CA MET A 58 26.91 15.80 -4.99
C MET A 58 26.07 14.56 -4.71
N LEU A 59 24.76 14.73 -4.86
CA LEU A 59 23.76 13.69 -4.78
C LEU A 59 23.01 13.61 -6.11
N VAL A 60 22.76 12.40 -6.59
CA VAL A 60 21.76 12.16 -7.63
C VAL A 60 20.81 11.08 -7.14
N TRP A 61 19.52 11.36 -7.16
CA TRP A 61 18.47 10.37 -6.88
C TRP A 61 17.54 10.24 -8.07
N VAL A 62 16.95 9.06 -8.24
CA VAL A 62 16.02 8.75 -9.33
C VAL A 62 14.65 8.48 -8.73
N ASP A 63 13.66 9.26 -9.16
CA ASP A 63 12.27 9.13 -8.71
C ASP A 63 11.64 7.81 -9.17
N TYR A 64 10.47 7.48 -8.62
CA TYR A 64 9.74 6.27 -9.01
C TYR A 64 9.29 6.25 -10.49
N ASN A 65 9.34 7.39 -11.20
CA ASN A 65 9.07 7.49 -12.63
C ASN A 65 10.36 7.33 -13.49
N GLY A 66 11.53 7.23 -12.86
CA GLY A 66 12.81 7.08 -13.54
C GLY A 66 13.50 8.40 -13.91
N HIS A 67 13.05 9.56 -13.42
CA HIS A 67 13.73 10.83 -13.69
C HIS A 67 14.86 11.09 -12.67
N PRO A 68 16.07 11.45 -13.13
CA PRO A 68 17.16 11.81 -12.25
C PRO A 68 17.03 13.26 -11.75
N HIS A 69 17.31 13.44 -10.47
CA HIS A 69 17.32 14.72 -9.77
C HIS A 69 18.69 14.91 -9.10
N GLN A 70 19.41 15.96 -9.48
CA GLN A 70 20.71 16.29 -8.92
C GLN A 70 20.57 17.35 -7.84
N VAL A 71 21.29 17.17 -6.73
CA VAL A 71 21.32 18.08 -5.59
C VAL A 71 22.77 18.26 -5.13
N ASP A 72 23.17 19.51 -4.89
CA ASP A 72 24.46 19.81 -4.26
C ASP A 72 24.33 19.64 -2.74
N LEU A 73 25.15 18.74 -2.17
CA LEU A 73 25.18 18.48 -0.74
C LEU A 73 26.04 19.54 -0.04
N THR A 74 25.36 20.48 0.63
CA THR A 74 26.00 21.51 1.46
C THR A 74 26.00 21.15 2.95
N ALA A 75 25.07 20.30 3.38
CA ALA A 75 24.95 19.78 4.73
C ALA A 75 24.29 18.38 4.72
N MET A 76 24.49 17.62 5.79
CA MET A 76 23.87 16.31 6.02
C MET A 76 23.22 16.25 7.42
N PRO A 77 22.20 15.40 7.65
CA PRO A 77 21.61 14.44 6.71
C PRO A 77 20.65 15.07 5.69
N TRP A 78 20.48 14.40 4.55
CA TRP A 78 19.50 14.72 3.51
C TRP A 78 18.45 13.61 3.42
N SER A 79 17.18 13.97 3.20
CA SER A 79 16.13 13.00 2.94
C SER A 79 15.10 13.50 1.94
N HIS A 80 14.48 12.55 1.23
CA HIS A 80 13.37 12.78 0.32
C HIS A 80 12.35 11.65 0.40
N HIS A 81 11.08 11.99 0.20
CA HIS A 81 9.96 11.11 0.42
C HIS A 81 9.01 11.16 -0.77
N GLU A 82 8.66 9.99 -1.31
CA GLU A 82 7.68 9.88 -2.37
C GLU A 82 6.62 8.82 -2.06
N GLU A 83 5.42 9.07 -2.55
CA GLU A 83 4.28 8.16 -2.44
C GLU A 83 3.70 7.89 -3.83
N THR A 84 3.29 6.65 -4.07
CA THR A 84 2.74 6.24 -5.36
C THR A 84 1.74 5.10 -5.18
N THR A 85 0.76 5.01 -6.08
CA THR A 85 -0.20 3.90 -6.14
C THR A 85 0.27 2.76 -7.04
N LEU A 86 1.50 2.83 -7.56
CA LEU A 86 2.10 1.75 -8.33
C LEU A 86 2.31 0.51 -7.46
N THR A 87 2.03 -0.66 -8.02
CA THR A 87 2.16 -1.97 -7.33
C THR A 87 3.59 -2.42 -7.15
N VAL A 88 4.53 -1.78 -7.85
CA VAL A 88 5.97 -1.98 -7.74
C VAL A 88 6.67 -0.62 -7.81
N VAL A 89 7.70 -0.44 -7.00
CA VAL A 89 8.55 0.76 -7.05
C VAL A 89 10.01 0.39 -7.28
N SER A 90 10.69 1.22 -8.04
CA SER A 90 12.14 1.19 -8.22
C SER A 90 12.67 2.59 -8.03
N GLY A 91 13.88 2.70 -7.49
CA GLY A 91 14.49 3.99 -7.21
C GLY A 91 15.95 3.77 -6.84
N SER A 92 16.77 4.78 -7.10
CA SER A 92 18.18 4.75 -6.76
C SER A 92 18.65 6.09 -6.23
N ILE A 93 19.75 6.05 -5.50
CA ILE A 93 20.41 7.23 -4.98
C ILE A 93 21.92 6.98 -4.96
N SER A 94 22.67 7.93 -5.49
CA SER A 94 24.12 8.00 -5.37
C SER A 94 24.51 9.28 -4.64
N ALA A 95 25.52 9.18 -3.78
CA ALA A 95 26.10 10.31 -3.11
C ALA A 95 27.63 10.20 -3.18
N GLN A 96 28.29 11.32 -3.45
CA GLN A 96 29.73 11.46 -3.36
C GLN A 96 30.06 12.69 -2.50
N VAL A 97 30.98 12.53 -1.55
CA VAL A 97 31.45 13.63 -0.69
C VAL A 97 32.96 13.71 -0.73
N HIS A 98 33.49 14.93 -0.59
CA HIS A 98 34.93 15.17 -0.55
C HIS A 98 35.38 15.35 0.91
N GLY A 99 35.94 14.28 1.47
CA GLY A 99 36.44 14.17 2.83
C GLY A 99 35.34 13.88 3.85
N GLY A 100 35.23 12.64 4.32
CA GLY A 100 34.28 12.29 5.38
C GLY A 100 33.76 10.87 5.25
N GLN A 101 32.65 10.63 5.93
CA GLN A 101 31.87 9.40 5.81
C GLN A 101 30.53 9.74 5.16
N VAL A 102 30.09 8.93 4.20
CA VAL A 102 28.75 9.04 3.61
C VAL A 102 28.07 7.67 3.62
N GLY A 103 26.78 7.68 3.92
CA GLY A 103 25.90 6.53 3.81
C GLY A 103 24.64 6.88 3.07
N CYS A 104 24.08 5.91 2.38
CA CYS A 104 22.75 5.99 1.79
C CYS A 104 21.85 4.92 2.40
N ARG A 105 20.56 5.22 2.51
CA ARG A 105 19.53 4.26 2.87
C ARG A 105 18.27 4.52 2.05
N LEU A 106 17.70 3.44 1.52
CA LEU A 106 16.40 3.43 0.87
C LEU A 106 15.43 2.56 1.67
N ARG A 107 14.26 3.11 2.00
CA ARG A 107 13.18 2.36 2.64
C ARG A 107 11.98 2.28 1.71
N VAL A 108 11.30 1.13 1.73
CA VAL A 108 10.00 0.96 1.09
C VAL A 108 9.01 0.51 2.14
N ASN A 109 7.97 1.32 2.35
CA ASN A 109 6.99 1.14 3.43
C ASN A 109 7.67 0.99 4.81
N GLY A 110 8.68 1.83 5.07
CA GLY A 110 9.47 1.81 6.31
C GLY A 110 10.52 0.69 6.42
N VAL A 111 10.50 -0.30 5.53
CA VAL A 111 11.46 -1.42 5.51
C VAL A 111 12.70 -1.02 4.73
N VAL A 112 13.88 -1.13 5.35
CA VAL A 112 15.16 -0.91 4.67
C VAL A 112 15.34 -1.94 3.56
N ARG A 113 15.48 -1.47 2.31
CA ARG A 113 15.68 -2.31 1.13
C ARG A 113 17.10 -2.25 0.60
N ALA A 114 17.77 -1.12 0.80
CA ALA A 114 19.19 -0.95 0.50
C ALA A 114 19.80 0.01 1.52
N GLU A 115 21.01 -0.29 1.98
CA GLU A 115 21.81 0.58 2.83
C GLU A 115 23.29 0.33 2.49
N GLN A 116 24.07 1.40 2.36
CA GLN A 116 25.50 1.34 2.10
C GLN A 116 26.18 2.49 2.83
N THR A 117 27.42 2.29 3.24
CA THR A 117 28.27 3.31 3.87
C THR A 117 29.68 3.22 3.32
N ASP A 118 30.34 4.36 3.19
CA ASP A 118 31.74 4.50 2.79
C ASP A 118 32.40 5.64 3.59
N ASP A 119 33.66 5.49 3.96
CA ASP A 119 34.42 6.39 4.84
C ASP A 119 35.80 6.82 4.28
N HIS A 120 36.04 6.58 2.99
CA HIS A 120 37.25 7.00 2.30
C HIS A 120 37.30 8.52 2.07
N GLN A 121 38.49 9.04 1.71
CA GLN A 121 38.70 10.46 1.45
C GLN A 121 37.79 11.01 0.32
N ASP A 122 37.45 10.18 -0.66
CA ASP A 122 36.50 10.47 -1.73
C ASP A 122 35.32 9.50 -1.67
N ALA A 123 34.68 9.41 -0.50
CA ALA A 123 33.66 8.42 -0.23
C ALA A 123 32.48 8.51 -1.20
N HIS A 124 32.05 7.35 -1.70
CA HIS A 124 30.95 7.22 -2.63
C HIS A 124 30.05 6.05 -2.27
N VAL A 125 28.74 6.29 -2.33
CA VAL A 125 27.73 5.26 -2.08
C VAL A 125 26.67 5.26 -3.17
N PHE A 126 26.12 4.08 -3.43
CA PHE A 126 25.02 3.86 -4.37
C PHE A 126 24.03 2.84 -3.78
N CYS A 127 22.82 3.30 -3.49
CA CYS A 127 21.71 2.47 -3.04
C CYS A 127 20.69 2.31 -4.17
N LEU A 128 20.16 1.10 -4.34
CA LEU A 128 19.21 0.77 -5.39
C LEU A 128 18.14 -0.18 -4.87
N VAL A 129 16.88 0.14 -5.18
CA VAL A 129 15.73 -0.73 -4.97
C VAL A 129 15.19 -1.16 -6.33
N LYS A 130 14.96 -2.46 -6.50
CA LYS A 130 14.35 -3.04 -7.71
C LYS A 130 13.05 -3.73 -7.32
N SER A 131 11.94 -3.29 -7.91
CA SER A 131 10.63 -3.97 -7.84
C SER A 131 10.16 -4.31 -6.42
N ALA A 132 10.15 -3.32 -5.52
CA ALA A 132 9.71 -3.48 -4.13
C ALA A 132 8.23 -3.20 -3.90
#